data_AF-A0A1D1ZII8-F1
#
_entry.id   AF-A0A1D1ZII8-F1
#
_cell.length_a   1.000
_cell.length_b   1.000
_cell.length_c   1.000
_cell.angle_alpha   90.00
_cell.angle_beta   90.00
_cell.angle_gamma   90.00
#
_symmetry.space_group_name_H-M   'P 1'
#
loop_
_entity.id
_entity.type
_entity.pdbx_description
1 polymer ?
#
loop_
_entity_poly.entity_id
_entity_poly.type
_entity_poly.pdbx_seq_one_letter_code
_entity_poly.pdbx_strand_id
1 'polypeptide(L)'
;KGWVEQGEVLGHRAVGGFVSHCGWNTVTEAAMRGVRLLAWPRHGDQRLNAWVVERSGLGVWPREWSWEGDGALVGGEEIGRRVRELMCSAGGGAATAVKRVQEEAGKAAGAGGSSCRALEEWVAKLTRAPA
;
A
#
# COMPACT_ATOMS: atom_id res chain seq x y z
N LYS A 1 -5.17 17.79 -13.71
CA LYS A 1 -5.77 16.98 -12.61
C LYS A 1 -7.15 16.54 -13.08
N GLY A 2 -7.52 15.29 -12.86
CA GLY A 2 -8.84 14.73 -13.15
C GLY A 2 -9.14 13.63 -12.13
N TRP A 3 -10.41 13.27 -11.99
CA TRP A 3 -10.83 12.17 -11.14
C TRP A 3 -10.78 10.84 -11.92
N VAL A 4 -10.53 9.75 -11.20
CA VAL A 4 -10.49 8.39 -11.72
C VAL A 4 -11.07 7.44 -10.68
N GLU A 5 -11.74 6.39 -11.12
CA GLU A 5 -12.17 5.27 -10.27
C GLU A 5 -10.96 4.42 -9.88
N GLN A 6 -10.11 4.95 -8.98
CA GLN A 6 -8.86 4.30 -8.56
C GLN A 6 -9.09 2.87 -8.07
N GLY A 7 -10.17 2.63 -7.33
CA GLY A 7 -10.53 1.30 -6.82
C GLY A 7 -10.83 0.28 -7.93
N GLU A 8 -11.37 0.72 -9.07
CA GLU A 8 -11.61 -0.12 -10.24
C GLU A 8 -10.32 -0.36 -11.02
N VAL A 9 -9.52 0.69 -11.23
CA VAL A 9 -8.21 0.58 -11.89
C VAL A 9 -7.32 -0.41 -11.16
N LEU A 10 -7.17 -0.27 -9.85
CA LEU A 10 -6.36 -1.19 -9.03
C LEU A 10 -6.95 -2.61 -8.97
N GLY A 11 -8.26 -2.76 -9.17
CA GLY A 11 -8.90 -4.08 -9.26
C GLY A 11 -8.72 -4.76 -10.61
N HIS A 12 -8.23 -4.07 -11.63
CA HIS A 12 -8.11 -4.61 -12.97
C HIS A 12 -6.86 -5.50 -13.11
N ARG A 13 -7.03 -6.71 -13.65
CA ARG A 13 -5.97 -7.73 -13.81
C ARG A 13 -4.71 -7.29 -14.57
N ALA A 14 -4.82 -6.23 -15.36
CA ALA A 14 -3.68 -5.69 -16.12
C ALA A 14 -2.77 -4.75 -15.30
N VAL A 15 -3.20 -4.36 -14.09
CA VAL A 15 -2.41 -3.48 -13.22
C VAL A 15 -1.45 -4.31 -12.38
N GLY A 16 -0.16 -4.23 -12.73
CA GLY A 16 0.91 -4.95 -12.03
C GLY A 16 1.67 -4.13 -10.98
N GLY A 17 1.45 -2.81 -10.93
CA GLY A 17 2.17 -1.93 -10.01
C GLY A 17 1.55 -0.54 -9.89
N PHE A 18 1.84 0.12 -8.77
CA PHE A 18 1.29 1.42 -8.41
C PHE A 18 2.38 2.31 -7.77
N VAL A 19 2.67 3.45 -8.40
CA VAL A 19 3.57 4.46 -7.83
C VAL A 19 2.77 5.34 -6.89
N SER A 20 3.17 5.43 -5.63
CA SER A 20 2.40 6.15 -4.62
C SER A 20 3.30 6.83 -3.59
N HIS A 21 2.83 7.96 -3.08
CA HIS A 21 3.43 8.62 -1.92
C HIS A 21 3.18 7.87 -0.60
N CYS A 22 2.54 6.70 -0.62
CA CYS A 22 2.33 5.87 0.58
C CYS A 22 1.49 6.55 1.68
N GLY A 23 0.51 7.36 1.29
CA GLY A 23 -0.60 7.68 2.18
C GLY A 23 -1.30 6.39 2.61
N TRP A 24 -1.71 6.28 3.87
CA TRP A 24 -2.18 5.01 4.44
C TRP A 24 -3.37 4.42 3.68
N ASN A 25 -4.30 5.25 3.21
CA ASN A 25 -5.44 4.81 2.39
C ASN A 25 -4.96 4.13 1.09
N THR A 26 -3.95 4.68 0.44
CA THR A 26 -3.41 4.09 -0.79
C THR A 26 -2.71 2.76 -0.50
N VAL A 27 -2.04 2.65 0.65
CA VAL A 27 -1.41 1.41 1.08
C VAL A 27 -2.46 0.32 1.33
N THR A 28 -3.56 0.64 2.02
CA THR A 28 -4.63 -0.35 2.30
C THR A 28 -5.38 -0.76 1.04
N GLU A 29 -5.65 0.17 0.11
CA GLU A 29 -6.24 -0.16 -1.20
C GLU A 29 -5.35 -1.12 -2.01
N ALA A 30 -4.04 -0.82 -2.09
CA ALA A 30 -3.08 -1.67 -2.78
C ALA A 30 -2.97 -3.06 -2.13
N ALA A 31 -2.97 -3.12 -0.79
CA ALA A 31 -2.98 -4.38 -0.04
C ALA A 31 -4.23 -5.22 -0.39
N MET A 32 -5.43 -4.62 -0.31
CA MET A 32 -6.69 -5.32 -0.60
C MET A 32 -6.78 -5.82 -2.06
N ARG A 33 -6.15 -5.11 -3.01
CA ARG A 33 -6.13 -5.49 -4.43
C ARG A 33 -4.94 -6.37 -4.82
N GLY A 34 -3.96 -6.56 -3.94
CA GLY A 34 -2.73 -7.30 -4.26
C GLY A 34 -1.87 -6.59 -5.30
N VAL A 35 -1.83 -5.26 -5.30
CA VAL A 35 -1.05 -4.45 -6.25
C VAL A 35 0.26 -4.01 -5.61
N ARG A 36 1.38 -4.22 -6.32
CA ARG A 36 2.70 -3.85 -5.81
C ARG A 36 2.92 -2.34 -5.79
N LEU A 37 3.53 -1.83 -4.72
CA LEU A 37 3.83 -0.41 -4.59
C LEU A 37 5.28 -0.07 -4.96
N LEU A 38 5.46 0.99 -5.75
CA LEU A 38 6.71 1.75 -5.78
C LEU A 38 6.52 2.96 -4.86
N ALA A 39 7.12 2.89 -3.68
CA ALA A 39 6.94 3.88 -2.64
C ALA A 39 7.76 5.15 -2.95
N TRP A 40 7.09 6.28 -3.01
CA TRP A 40 7.68 7.60 -3.23
C TRP A 40 7.15 8.62 -2.22
N PRO A 41 7.42 8.43 -0.92
CA PRO A 41 6.80 9.21 0.12
C PRO A 41 7.29 10.67 0.07
N ARG A 42 6.41 11.62 0.43
CA ARG A 42 6.61 13.07 0.26
C ARG A 42 6.51 13.87 1.54
N HIS A 43 5.56 13.59 2.43
CA HIS A 43 5.34 14.35 3.67
C HIS A 43 4.73 13.50 4.79
N GLY A 44 4.64 14.05 6.00
CA GLY A 44 3.94 13.42 7.13
C GLY A 44 4.50 12.04 7.52
N ASP A 45 3.59 11.09 7.74
CA ASP A 45 3.87 9.71 8.16
C ASP A 45 4.31 8.79 7.00
N GLN A 46 4.39 9.30 5.77
CA GLN A 46 4.54 8.48 4.57
C GLN A 46 5.84 7.67 4.51
N ARG A 47 6.92 8.09 5.19
CA ARG A 47 8.16 7.27 5.30
C ARG A 47 7.96 6.04 6.16
N LEU A 48 7.19 6.16 7.24
CA LEU A 48 6.84 5.03 8.09
C LEU A 48 5.97 4.05 7.29
N ASN A 49 5.00 4.57 6.53
CA ASN A 49 4.17 3.75 5.66
C ASN A 49 5.00 3.06 4.55
N ALA A 50 5.93 3.77 3.92
CA ALA A 50 6.86 3.19 2.93
C ALA A 50 7.74 2.08 3.55
N TRP A 51 8.17 2.25 4.80
CA TRP A 51 8.87 1.22 5.54
C TRP A 51 7.99 -0.03 5.77
N VAL A 52 6.71 0.14 6.12
CA VAL A 52 5.76 -0.97 6.26
C VAL A 52 5.53 -1.67 4.92
N VAL A 53 5.39 -0.91 3.83
CA VAL A 53 5.24 -1.44 2.46
C VAL A 53 6.43 -2.32 2.08
N GLU A 54 7.65 -1.84 2.30
CA GLU A 54 8.88 -2.60 2.02
C GLU A 54 8.98 -3.86 2.91
N ARG A 55 8.76 -3.71 4.22
CA ARG A 55 8.90 -4.82 5.18
C ARG A 55 7.86 -5.91 5.05
N SER A 56 6.65 -5.56 4.65
CA SER A 56 5.57 -6.53 4.39
C SER A 56 5.77 -7.29 3.07
N GLY A 57 6.64 -6.79 2.19
CA GLY A 57 6.82 -7.30 0.84
C GLY A 57 5.72 -6.84 -0.14
N LEU A 58 4.85 -5.91 0.25
CA LEU A 58 3.83 -5.32 -0.62
C LEU A 58 4.46 -4.43 -1.71
N GLY A 59 5.65 -3.90 -1.51
CA GLY A 59 6.29 -3.02 -2.48
C GLY A 59 7.78 -2.82 -2.24
N VAL A 60 8.34 -1.84 -2.94
CA VAL A 60 9.75 -1.43 -2.83
C VAL A 60 9.83 0.06 -2.52
N TRP A 61 10.83 0.46 -1.76
CA TRP A 61 11.06 1.85 -1.42
C TRP A 61 12.48 2.30 -1.81
N PRO A 62 12.64 3.13 -2.86
CA PRO A 62 13.89 3.81 -3.16
C PRO A 62 14.15 4.89 -2.10
N ARG A 63 15.01 4.57 -1.13
CA ARG A 63 15.30 5.42 0.04
C ARG A 63 16.09 6.67 -0.32
N GLU A 64 16.77 6.63 -1.45
CA GLU A 64 17.59 7.71 -2.01
C GLU A 64 16.77 8.75 -2.78
N TRP A 65 15.50 8.49 -3.07
CA TRP A 65 14.63 9.47 -3.71
C TRP A 65 14.31 10.61 -2.76
N SER A 66 14.26 11.81 -3.32
CA SER A 66 14.11 13.05 -2.58
C SER A 66 12.77 13.18 -1.87
N TRP A 67 12.81 13.85 -0.73
CA TRP A 67 11.65 14.22 0.08
C TRP A 67 11.11 15.60 -0.30
N GLU A 68 9.93 15.96 0.21
CA GLU A 68 9.44 17.34 0.12
C GLU A 68 10.36 18.31 0.87
N GLY A 69 10.85 19.33 0.16
CA GLY A 69 11.77 20.33 0.71
C GLY A 69 13.25 20.06 0.41
N ASP A 70 13.62 18.86 -0.02
CA ASP A 70 15.03 18.53 -0.34
C ASP A 70 15.53 19.19 -1.64
N GLY A 71 14.62 19.67 -2.50
CA GLY A 71 14.92 20.34 -3.77
C GLY A 71 15.55 19.43 -4.85
N ALA A 72 15.97 18.22 -4.49
CA ALA A 72 16.54 17.26 -5.42
C ALA A 72 15.47 16.66 -6.35
N LEU A 73 15.77 16.63 -7.66
CA LEU A 73 14.89 16.07 -8.67
C LEU A 73 15.31 14.62 -8.97
N VAL A 74 14.35 13.69 -8.95
CA VAL A 74 14.59 12.32 -9.43
C VAL A 74 14.43 12.30 -10.95
N GLY A 75 15.49 11.91 -11.66
CA GLY A 75 15.51 11.89 -13.13
C GLY A 75 14.59 10.82 -13.73
N GLY A 76 14.04 11.08 -14.91
CA GLY A 76 13.11 10.16 -15.59
C GLY A 76 13.70 8.79 -15.90
N GLU A 77 15.01 8.72 -16.20
CA GLU A 77 15.71 7.45 -16.42
C GLU A 77 15.70 6.55 -15.17
N GLU A 78 15.91 7.17 -14.00
CA GLU A 78 15.87 6.49 -12.71
C GLU A 78 14.46 6.00 -12.37
N ILE A 79 13.45 6.85 -12.60
CA ILE A 79 12.03 6.46 -12.44
C ILE A 79 11.72 5.26 -13.33
N GLY A 80 12.08 5.33 -14.61
CA GLY A 80 11.86 4.26 -15.57
C GLY A 80 12.57 2.97 -15.18
N ARG A 81 13.80 3.05 -14.63
CA ARG A 81 14.54 1.91 -14.11
C ARG A 81 13.78 1.25 -12.95
N ARG A 82 13.36 2.02 -11.94
CA ARG A 82 12.61 1.49 -10.78
C ARG A 82 11.26 0.90 -11.15
N VAL A 83 10.55 1.51 -12.11
CA VAL A 83 9.30 0.94 -12.63
C VAL A 83 9.57 -0.40 -13.33
N ARG A 84 10.59 -0.49 -14.19
CA ARG A 84 10.96 -1.77 -14.82
C ARG A 84 11.35 -2.82 -13.78
N GLU A 85 12.14 -2.46 -12.78
CA GLU A 85 12.50 -3.35 -11.68
C GLU A 85 11.25 -3.85 -10.93
N LEU A 86 10.30 -2.96 -10.61
CA LEU A 86 9.03 -3.35 -9.98
C LEU A 86 8.25 -4.35 -10.85
N MET A 87 8.18 -4.13 -12.16
CA MET A 87 7.41 -5.01 -13.06
C MET A 87 8.11 -6.36 -13.29
N CYS A 88 9.43 -6.37 -13.46
CA CYS A 88 10.21 -7.58 -13.74
C CYS A 88 10.49 -8.43 -12.49
N SER A 89 10.60 -7.81 -11.30
CA SER A 89 10.79 -8.53 -10.03
C SER A 89 9.49 -9.07 -9.43
N ALA A 90 8.37 -8.98 -10.16
CA ALA A 90 7.06 -9.35 -9.65
C ALA A 90 6.86 -10.87 -9.50
N GLY A 91 7.79 -11.71 -9.97
CA GLY A 91 7.73 -13.16 -9.83
C GLY A 91 8.25 -13.69 -8.49
N GLY A 92 8.08 -15.00 -8.28
CA GLY A 92 8.67 -15.72 -7.15
C GLY A 92 8.24 -15.17 -5.78
N GLY A 93 9.22 -14.87 -4.92
CA GLY A 93 8.98 -14.43 -3.55
C GLY A 93 8.17 -13.13 -3.43
N ALA A 94 8.30 -12.21 -4.38
CA ALA A 94 7.55 -10.95 -4.36
C ALA A 94 6.05 -11.18 -4.62
N ALA A 95 5.70 -11.99 -5.62
CA ALA A 95 4.30 -12.40 -5.84
C ALA A 95 3.71 -13.08 -4.61
N THR A 96 4.47 -14.00 -3.99
CA THR A 96 4.02 -14.71 -2.78
C THR A 96 3.78 -13.74 -1.61
N ALA A 97 4.66 -12.77 -1.38
CA ALA A 97 4.51 -11.79 -0.32
C ALA A 97 3.28 -10.90 -0.53
N VAL A 98 3.09 -10.38 -1.74
CA VAL A 98 1.94 -9.53 -2.10
C VAL A 98 0.62 -10.29 -1.95
N LYS A 99 0.58 -11.52 -2.46
CA LYS A 99 -0.61 -12.38 -2.33
C LYS A 99 -0.94 -12.67 -0.87
N ARG A 100 0.07 -12.96 -0.05
CA ARG A 100 -0.11 -13.12 1.40
C ARG A 100 -0.70 -11.85 2.04
N VAL A 101 -0.14 -10.68 1.73
CA VAL A 101 -0.67 -9.41 2.26
C VAL A 101 -2.13 -9.20 1.85
N GLN A 102 -2.46 -9.49 0.59
CA GLN A 102 -3.84 -9.41 0.08
C GLN A 102 -4.80 -10.34 0.80
N GLU A 103 -4.42 -11.61 0.97
CA GLU A 103 -5.24 -12.60 1.65
C GLU A 103 -5.46 -12.22 3.12
N GLU A 104 -4.43 -11.79 3.83
CA GLU A 104 -4.54 -11.39 5.24
C GLU A 104 -5.37 -10.10 5.40
N ALA A 105 -5.22 -9.13 4.51
CA ALA A 105 -6.06 -7.93 4.50
C ALA A 105 -7.54 -8.30 4.28
N GLY A 106 -7.82 -9.19 3.31
CA GLY A 106 -9.16 -9.70 3.06
C GLY A 106 -9.76 -10.48 4.24
N LYS A 107 -8.97 -11.34 4.89
CA LYS A 107 -9.41 -12.09 6.08
C LYS A 107 -9.68 -11.18 7.28
N ALA A 108 -8.86 -10.15 7.48
CA ALA A 108 -9.03 -9.21 8.59
C ALA A 108 -10.32 -8.38 8.45
N ALA A 109 -10.62 -7.92 7.23
CA ALA A 109 -11.78 -7.10 6.91
C ALA A 109 -13.07 -7.89 6.59
N GLY A 110 -12.96 -9.19 6.31
CA GLY A 110 -14.10 -10.06 6.01
C GLY A 110 -14.98 -10.36 7.22
N ALA A 111 -16.18 -10.90 6.98
CA ALA A 111 -17.12 -11.27 8.04
C ALA A 111 -16.48 -12.21 9.08
N GLY A 112 -16.57 -11.84 10.37
CA GLY A 112 -15.92 -12.55 11.46
C GLY A 112 -14.40 -12.39 11.53
N GLY A 113 -13.81 -11.56 10.67
CA GLY A 113 -12.40 -11.19 10.65
C GLY A 113 -11.95 -10.41 11.88
N SER A 114 -10.64 -10.29 12.07
CA SER A 114 -10.07 -9.63 13.24
C SER A 114 -10.49 -8.15 13.37
N SER A 115 -10.57 -7.42 12.27
CA SER A 115 -11.02 -6.02 12.28
C SER A 115 -12.51 -5.89 12.60
N CYS A 116 -13.35 -6.78 12.06
CA CYS A 116 -14.77 -6.82 12.40
C CYS A 116 -14.98 -7.10 13.89
N ARG A 117 -14.33 -8.12 14.43
CA ARG A 117 -14.43 -8.46 15.86
C ARG A 117 -13.92 -7.33 16.76
N ALA A 118 -12.80 -6.71 16.41
CA ALA A 118 -12.26 -5.59 17.18
C ALA A 118 -13.25 -4.40 17.22
N LEU A 119 -13.93 -4.12 16.10
CA LEU A 119 -14.96 -3.09 16.05
C LEU A 119 -16.19 -3.46 16.89
N GLU A 120 -16.68 -4.70 16.78
CA GLU A 120 -17.80 -5.21 17.58
C GLU A 120 -17.51 -5.13 19.09
N GLU A 121 -16.31 -5.55 19.50
CA GLU A 121 -15.85 -5.45 20.88
C GLU A 121 -15.78 -4.00 21.37
N TRP A 122 -15.30 -3.08 20.51
CA TRP A 122 -15.24 -1.66 20.83
C TRP A 122 -16.64 -1.05 20.99
N VAL A 123 -17.57 -1.34 20.07
CA VAL A 123 -18.98 -0.91 20.18
C VAL A 123 -19.61 -1.45 21.47
N ALA A 124 -19.40 -2.73 21.77
CA ALA A 124 -19.92 -3.35 22.99
C ALA A 124 -19.42 -2.63 24.26
N LYS A 125 -18.13 -2.23 24.31
CA LYS A 125 -17.59 -1.45 25.43
C LYS A 125 -18.27 -0.09 25.57
N LEU A 126 -18.50 0.63 24.48
CA LEU A 126 -19.17 1.93 24.53
C LEU A 126 -20.63 1.83 24.98
N THR A 127 -21.35 0.81 24.54
CA THR A 127 -22.76 0.60 24.93
C THR A 127 -22.94 0.10 26.37
N ARG A 128 -21.87 -0.37 27.02
CA ARG A 128 -21.88 -0.87 28.41
C ARG A 128 -21.31 0.14 29.42
N ALA A 129 -20.76 1.25 28.97
CA ALA A 129 -20.28 2.30 29.87
C ALA A 129 -21.49 3.00 30.52
N PRO A 130 -21.55 3.12 31.87
CA PRO A 130 -22.59 3.93 32.50
C PRO A 130 -22.47 5.38 32.04
N ALA A 131 -23.62 6.04 31.87
CA ALA A 131 -23.73 7.43 31.45
C ALA A 131 -23.01 8.41 32.39
#